data_AF-A0A4Y8KX04-F1
#
_entry.id   AF-A0A4Y8KX04-F1
#
_cell.length_a   1.000
_cell.length_b   1.000
_cell.length_c   1.000
_cell.angle_alpha   90.00
_cell.angle_beta   90.00
_cell.angle_gamma   90.00
#
_symmetry.space_group_name_H-M   'P 1'
#
loop_
_entity.id
_entity.type
_entity.pdbx_description
1 polymer ?
#
loop_
_entity_poly.entity_id
_entity_poly.type
_entity_poly.pdbx_seq_one_letter_code
_entity_poly.pdbx_strand_id
1 'polypeptide(L)'
;MGKVIAFIPVRGGSKSIPLKNIKLFCGKPLVYWNIAALQAANSVTQIVIATDSQEIEDVVKSFEFDKVLIYRRSEDNAQDTSSTESVMIEYINVSNLLRNDIFMLVQATSPLTKTNYFVEALRQYCDNDYDSLLTCVRNYRFFWNEDGTSKNYDYKNRPRRQDFKGQLMENGAFYINTVGNILDSGNRLSGKIGIYEMPDYTASEIDEPDDWIILENLMQKYVLSRLPKKKIKLFLSDVDGVLTDAGMYYSENGDELKKFNTHDGMGFRLLKDRGIKTGIITSENTYIVERRAQKLNIDYLCQGKREGGKLAAALEICKKEGFSLSEVAYIGDDINCFDILSSVGLPACPADALGKIKNIPGIMCLKSKGGDGVVREFVEYILERCI
;
A
#
# COMPACT_ATOMS: atom_id res chain seq x y z
N MET A 1 -0.64 13.58 -30.22
CA MET A 1 0.27 13.79 -29.08
C MET A 1 1.45 12.84 -29.27
N GLY A 2 2.69 13.32 -29.12
CA GLY A 2 3.88 12.45 -29.22
C GLY A 2 3.87 11.37 -28.13
N LYS A 3 4.85 10.47 -28.17
CA LYS A 3 5.02 9.48 -27.09
C LYS A 3 5.31 10.21 -25.77
N VAL A 4 4.83 9.63 -24.67
CA VAL A 4 5.19 10.05 -23.32
C VAL A 4 6.04 8.97 -22.70
N ILE A 5 7.32 9.28 -22.51
CA ILE A 5 8.34 8.38 -21.99
C ILE A 5 8.58 8.73 -20.53
N ALA A 6 8.24 7.83 -19.61
CA ALA A 6 8.67 7.95 -18.23
C ALA A 6 10.04 7.27 -18.08
N PHE A 7 11.05 8.01 -17.67
CA PHE A 7 12.43 7.54 -17.56
C PHE A 7 12.84 7.48 -16.08
N ILE A 8 13.17 6.28 -15.60
CA ILE A 8 13.54 6.03 -14.20
C ILE A 8 14.98 5.53 -14.14
N PRO A 9 15.95 6.39 -13.79
CA PRO A 9 17.32 5.96 -13.55
C PRO A 9 17.43 5.30 -12.18
N VAL A 10 17.85 4.04 -12.15
CA VAL A 10 18.04 3.25 -10.92
C VAL A 10 19.38 2.54 -10.95
N ARG A 11 20.31 3.00 -10.10
CA ARG A 11 21.65 2.43 -10.02
C ARG A 11 21.77 1.29 -9.03
N GLY A 12 22.68 0.34 -9.30
CA GLY A 12 23.04 -0.70 -8.35
C GLY A 12 23.84 -0.17 -7.15
N GLY A 13 24.84 0.66 -7.43
CA GLY A 13 25.76 1.24 -6.44
C GLY A 13 25.19 2.41 -5.63
N SER A 14 24.21 2.15 -4.76
CA SER A 14 23.72 3.16 -3.81
C SER A 14 24.63 3.23 -2.57
N LYS A 15 25.16 4.43 -2.25
CA LYS A 15 26.16 4.62 -1.17
C LYS A 15 25.65 4.35 0.25
N SER A 16 24.51 4.97 0.60
CA SER A 16 23.93 4.92 1.96
C SER A 16 23.15 3.63 2.19
N ILE A 17 22.39 3.18 1.18
CA ILE A 17 21.55 2.00 1.24
C ILE A 17 21.89 1.08 0.06
N PRO A 18 22.64 -0.02 0.25
CA PRO A 18 22.94 -0.97 -0.82
C PRO A 18 21.67 -1.46 -1.52
N LEU A 19 21.67 -1.46 -2.86
CA LEU A 19 20.54 -1.90 -3.68
C LEU A 19 19.21 -1.21 -3.33
N LYS A 20 19.27 0.08 -2.91
CA LYS A 20 18.14 0.92 -2.49
C LYS A 20 16.88 0.72 -3.33
N ASN A 21 17.04 0.72 -4.65
CA ASN A 21 15.94 0.65 -5.62
C ASN A 21 15.16 -0.68 -5.62
N ILE A 22 15.76 -1.77 -5.12
CA ILE A 22 15.10 -3.08 -5.03
C ILE A 22 14.86 -3.55 -3.59
N LYS A 23 15.33 -2.81 -2.59
CA LYS A 23 14.99 -3.06 -1.18
C LYS A 23 13.48 -2.87 -0.96
N LEU A 24 12.90 -3.71 -0.11
CA LEU A 24 11.46 -3.75 0.15
C LEU A 24 10.97 -2.54 0.95
N PHE A 25 10.11 -1.73 0.34
CA PHE A 25 9.40 -0.60 0.90
C PHE A 25 7.90 -0.92 0.91
N CYS A 26 7.27 -1.01 2.09
CA CYS A 26 5.88 -1.45 2.25
C CYS A 26 5.58 -2.81 1.56
N GLY A 27 6.53 -3.75 1.61
CA GLY A 27 6.37 -5.11 1.07
C GLY A 27 6.59 -5.26 -0.44
N LYS A 28 7.00 -4.20 -1.15
CA LYS A 28 7.39 -4.25 -2.57
C LYS A 28 8.74 -3.55 -2.80
N PRO A 29 9.54 -3.94 -3.80
CA PRO A 29 10.78 -3.24 -4.13
C PRO A 29 10.55 -1.74 -4.34
N LEU A 30 11.45 -0.87 -3.90
CA LEU A 30 11.22 0.59 -3.93
C LEU A 30 10.78 1.11 -5.32
N VAL A 31 11.48 0.72 -6.38
CA VAL A 31 11.17 1.14 -7.77
C VAL A 31 9.79 0.68 -8.26
N TYR A 32 9.24 -0.40 -7.67
CA TYR A 32 7.92 -0.94 -8.03
C TYR A 32 6.83 0.13 -7.91
N TRP A 33 6.88 0.98 -6.89
CA TRP A 33 5.81 1.93 -6.60
C TRP A 33 5.61 2.97 -7.70
N ASN A 34 6.71 3.55 -8.20
CA ASN A 34 6.66 4.48 -9.32
C ASN A 34 6.26 3.75 -10.62
N ILE A 35 6.79 2.55 -10.88
CA ILE A 35 6.43 1.77 -12.08
C ILE A 35 4.93 1.44 -12.07
N ALA A 36 4.38 0.93 -10.97
CA ALA A 36 2.97 0.60 -10.85
C ALA A 36 2.07 1.84 -11.05
N ALA A 37 2.46 2.97 -10.46
CA ALA A 37 1.74 4.23 -10.63
C ALA A 37 1.74 4.74 -12.08
N LEU A 38 2.87 4.62 -12.78
CA LEU A 38 3.02 4.97 -14.20
C LEU A 38 2.33 3.98 -15.13
N GLN A 39 2.34 2.68 -14.81
CA GLN A 39 1.62 1.64 -15.56
C GLN A 39 0.14 2.00 -15.63
N ALA A 40 -0.45 2.39 -14.50
CA ALA A 40 -1.84 2.81 -14.40
C ALA A 40 -2.14 4.19 -15.03
N ALA A 41 -1.11 4.98 -15.38
CA ALA A 41 -1.28 6.27 -16.06
C ALA A 41 -1.44 6.05 -17.56
N ASN A 42 -2.67 6.13 -18.08
CA ASN A 42 -2.96 5.94 -19.51
C ASN A 42 -2.24 6.93 -20.44
N SER A 43 -1.91 8.12 -19.92
CA SER A 43 -1.14 9.12 -20.66
C SER A 43 0.33 8.74 -20.87
N VAL A 44 0.88 7.80 -20.08
CA VAL A 44 2.25 7.30 -20.21
C VAL A 44 2.28 6.13 -21.18
N THR A 45 3.07 6.27 -22.25
CA THR A 45 3.16 5.28 -23.33
C THR A 45 4.24 4.23 -23.09
N GLN A 46 5.34 4.60 -22.44
CA GLN A 46 6.48 3.72 -22.20
C GLN A 46 7.16 4.12 -20.89
N ILE A 47 7.63 3.13 -20.12
CA ILE A 47 8.38 3.29 -18.88
C ILE A 47 9.76 2.70 -19.11
N VAL A 48 10.79 3.52 -19.11
CA VAL A 48 12.17 3.12 -19.33
C VAL A 48 12.88 3.06 -18.01
N ILE A 49 13.41 1.88 -17.67
CA ILE A 49 14.21 1.66 -16.47
C ILE A 49 15.67 1.62 -16.87
N ALA A 50 16.40 2.68 -16.55
CA ALA A 50 17.82 2.80 -16.86
C ALA A 50 18.66 2.27 -15.69
N THR A 51 19.31 1.13 -15.88
CA THR A 51 20.07 0.43 -14.83
C THR A 51 21.39 -0.12 -15.35
N ASP A 52 22.37 -0.19 -14.47
CA ASP A 52 23.66 -0.86 -14.62
C ASP A 52 23.69 -2.23 -13.89
N SER A 53 22.68 -2.55 -13.08
CA SER A 53 22.62 -3.77 -12.27
C SER A 53 21.72 -4.83 -12.90
N GLN A 54 22.28 -6.04 -13.09
CA GLN A 54 21.54 -7.23 -13.51
C GLN A 54 20.47 -7.61 -12.48
N GLU A 55 20.77 -7.48 -11.20
CA GLU A 55 19.82 -7.80 -10.12
C GLU A 55 18.59 -6.88 -10.16
N ILE A 56 18.80 -5.58 -10.42
CA ILE A 56 17.69 -4.64 -10.58
C ILE A 56 16.85 -5.00 -11.81
N GLU A 57 17.49 -5.34 -12.92
CA GLU A 57 16.83 -5.75 -14.15
C GLU A 57 15.96 -7.00 -13.95
N ASP A 58 16.50 -8.03 -13.29
CA ASP A 58 15.79 -9.28 -13.03
C ASP A 58 14.56 -9.04 -12.13
N VAL A 59 14.73 -8.23 -11.07
CA VAL A 59 13.62 -7.84 -10.18
C VAL A 59 12.56 -7.07 -10.95
N VAL A 60 12.92 -6.09 -11.77
CA VAL A 60 11.96 -5.28 -12.54
C VAL A 60 11.22 -6.13 -13.57
N LYS A 61 11.93 -7.03 -14.28
CA LYS A 61 11.32 -7.97 -15.24
C LYS A 61 10.29 -8.89 -14.57
N SER A 62 10.52 -9.28 -13.30
CA SER A 62 9.58 -10.11 -12.53
C SER A 62 8.23 -9.44 -12.23
N PHE A 63 8.09 -8.13 -12.46
CA PHE A 63 6.84 -7.42 -12.21
C PHE A 63 5.80 -7.58 -13.32
N GLU A 64 6.20 -8.07 -14.50
CA GLU A 64 5.30 -8.33 -15.64
C GLU A 64 4.47 -7.11 -16.09
N PHE A 65 5.07 -5.91 -16.08
CA PHE A 65 4.42 -4.68 -16.55
C PHE A 65 4.63 -4.44 -18.05
N ASP A 66 3.53 -4.35 -18.80
CA ASP A 66 3.57 -4.26 -20.27
C ASP A 66 4.22 -2.99 -20.85
N LYS A 67 4.26 -1.88 -20.10
CA LYS A 67 4.85 -0.62 -20.57
C LYS A 67 6.35 -0.53 -20.30
N VAL A 68 6.94 -1.51 -19.60
CA VAL A 68 8.31 -1.43 -19.11
C VAL A 68 9.31 -1.87 -20.17
N LEU A 69 10.31 -1.02 -20.40
CA LEU A 69 11.50 -1.29 -21.21
C LEU A 69 12.74 -1.13 -20.33
N ILE A 70 13.60 -2.14 -20.30
CA ILE A 70 14.90 -2.04 -19.63
C ILE A 70 15.91 -1.40 -20.59
N TYR A 71 16.64 -0.41 -20.09
CA TYR A 71 17.79 0.19 -20.76
C TYR A 71 19.06 -0.03 -19.91
N ARG A 72 20.02 -0.75 -20.50
CA ARG A 72 21.37 -0.92 -19.93
C ARG A 72 22.19 0.31 -20.26
N ARG A 73 22.39 1.17 -19.26
CA ARG A 73 23.24 2.37 -19.39
C ARG A 73 24.72 2.00 -19.29
N SER A 74 25.58 2.84 -19.85
CA SER A 74 27.04 2.68 -19.81
C SER A 74 27.61 2.74 -18.39
N GLU A 75 28.76 2.11 -18.18
CA GLU A 75 29.49 2.14 -16.91
C GLU A 75 29.92 3.56 -16.53
N ASP A 76 30.25 4.41 -17.50
CA ASP A 76 30.64 5.81 -17.30
C ASP A 76 29.49 6.65 -16.71
N ASN A 77 28.25 6.31 -17.05
CA ASN A 77 27.03 6.95 -16.52
C ASN A 77 26.42 6.21 -15.32
N ALA A 78 27.12 5.18 -14.82
CA ALA A 78 26.77 4.46 -13.61
C ALA A 78 27.56 4.91 -12.37
N GLN A 79 28.54 5.81 -12.55
CA GLN A 79 29.40 6.29 -11.48
C GLN A 79 28.66 7.22 -10.51
N ASP A 80 29.25 7.40 -9.32
CA ASP A 80 28.70 8.30 -8.31
C ASP A 80 28.73 9.77 -8.72
N THR A 81 29.62 10.14 -9.64
CA THR A 81 29.79 11.50 -10.17
C THR A 81 28.96 11.77 -11.41
N SER A 82 28.30 10.76 -11.99
CA SER A 82 27.47 10.91 -13.19
C SER A 82 26.20 11.69 -12.82
N SER A 83 25.92 12.76 -13.56
CA SER A 83 24.69 13.52 -13.37
C SER A 83 23.49 12.75 -13.91
N THR A 84 22.28 13.07 -13.43
CA THR A 84 21.07 12.47 -14.02
C THR A 84 20.91 12.87 -15.48
N GLU A 85 21.32 14.10 -15.83
CA GLU A 85 21.30 14.64 -17.18
C GLU A 85 22.14 13.80 -18.14
N SER A 86 23.32 13.32 -17.72
CA SER A 86 24.18 12.52 -18.60
C SER A 86 23.52 11.19 -18.97
N VAL A 87 22.85 10.53 -18.02
CA VAL A 87 22.10 9.29 -18.24
C VAL A 87 20.90 9.52 -19.16
N MET A 88 20.18 10.64 -18.99
CA MET A 88 19.05 11.00 -19.84
C MET A 88 19.49 11.25 -21.29
N ILE A 89 20.54 12.05 -21.48
CA ILE A 89 21.06 12.41 -22.80
C ILE A 89 21.63 11.17 -23.50
N GLU A 90 22.35 10.31 -22.77
CA GLU A 90 22.83 9.03 -23.28
C GLU A 90 21.67 8.20 -23.85
N TYR A 91 20.61 7.99 -23.07
CA TYR A 91 19.45 7.24 -23.51
C TYR A 91 18.78 7.90 -24.72
N ILE A 92 18.55 9.21 -24.68
CA ILE A 92 17.94 9.95 -25.78
C ILE A 92 18.74 9.75 -27.08
N ASN A 93 20.06 9.87 -27.03
CA ASN A 93 20.93 9.76 -28.21
C ASN A 93 20.96 8.35 -28.82
N VAL A 94 20.82 7.30 -28.03
CA VAL A 94 20.78 5.91 -28.54
C VAL A 94 19.36 5.43 -28.86
N SER A 95 18.34 6.20 -28.45
CA SER A 95 16.94 5.90 -28.69
C SER A 95 16.43 6.58 -29.96
N ASN A 96 15.47 5.96 -30.64
CA ASN A 96 14.77 6.57 -31.79
C ASN A 96 13.58 7.44 -31.35
N LEU A 97 13.79 8.32 -30.36
CA LEU A 97 12.76 9.25 -29.88
C LEU A 97 12.66 10.48 -30.78
N LEU A 98 11.44 10.97 -30.97
CA LEU A 98 11.19 12.20 -31.72
C LEU A 98 11.45 13.41 -30.82
N ARG A 99 11.93 14.51 -31.41
CA ARG A 99 12.16 15.76 -30.65
C ARG A 99 10.91 16.28 -29.93
N ASN A 100 9.72 15.99 -30.47
CA ASN A 100 8.44 16.42 -29.91
C ASN A 100 7.84 15.39 -28.93
N ASP A 101 8.52 14.27 -28.68
CA ASP A 101 8.11 13.33 -27.63
C ASP A 101 8.31 13.99 -26.26
N ILE A 102 7.41 13.67 -25.33
CA ILE A 102 7.47 14.12 -23.95
C ILE A 102 8.36 13.14 -23.18
N PHE A 103 9.36 13.69 -22.51
CA PHE A 103 10.30 12.97 -21.67
C PHE A 103 10.07 13.36 -20.21
N MET A 104 9.72 12.39 -19.38
CA MET A 104 9.44 12.58 -17.97
C MET A 104 10.46 11.84 -17.11
N LEU A 105 11.40 12.56 -16.50
CA LEU A 105 12.33 11.98 -15.53
C LEU A 105 11.57 11.73 -14.22
N VAL A 106 11.59 10.49 -13.72
CA VAL A 106 10.94 10.10 -12.46
C VAL A 106 11.98 9.49 -11.52
N GLN A 107 12.02 9.94 -10.26
CA GLN A 107 12.96 9.39 -9.27
C GLN A 107 12.27 8.34 -8.40
N ALA A 108 12.85 7.14 -8.34
CA ALA A 108 12.37 6.03 -7.50
C ALA A 108 12.44 6.35 -5.99
N THR A 109 13.23 7.35 -5.59
CA THR A 109 13.35 7.85 -4.20
C THR A 109 12.10 8.58 -3.71
N SER A 110 11.14 8.86 -4.60
CA SER A 110 9.84 9.48 -4.29
C SER A 110 8.68 8.49 -4.45
N PRO A 111 8.57 7.43 -3.61
CA PRO A 111 7.60 6.34 -3.80
C PRO A 111 6.15 6.72 -3.50
N LEU A 112 5.92 7.87 -2.87
CA LEU A 112 4.58 8.38 -2.55
C LEU A 112 3.86 9.00 -3.76
N THR A 113 4.49 8.97 -4.93
CA THR A 113 3.97 9.56 -6.17
C THR A 113 2.87 8.67 -6.77
N LYS A 114 1.63 9.14 -6.71
CA LYS A 114 0.44 8.43 -7.20
C LYS A 114 0.22 8.66 -8.69
N THR A 115 -0.51 7.73 -9.32
CA THR A 115 -0.96 7.81 -10.72
C THR A 115 -1.62 9.15 -11.07
N ASN A 116 -2.48 9.66 -10.19
CA ASN A 116 -3.20 10.91 -10.48
C ASN A 116 -2.25 12.12 -10.56
N TYR A 117 -1.12 12.10 -9.84
CA TYR A 117 -0.13 13.18 -9.93
C TYR A 117 0.59 13.22 -11.27
N PHE A 118 0.96 12.05 -11.82
CA PHE A 118 1.53 11.99 -13.17
C PHE A 118 0.53 12.50 -14.22
N VAL A 119 -0.73 12.07 -14.13
CA VAL A 119 -1.78 12.43 -15.10
C VAL A 119 -2.14 13.93 -15.00
N GLU A 120 -2.29 14.46 -13.79
CA GLU A 120 -2.58 15.88 -13.55
C GLU A 120 -1.43 16.78 -14.01
N ALA A 121 -0.17 16.42 -13.71
CA ALA A 121 0.99 17.19 -14.13
C ALA A 121 1.22 17.15 -15.64
N LEU A 122 1.08 15.99 -16.30
CA LEU A 122 1.16 15.88 -17.76
C LEU A 122 0.08 16.72 -18.45
N ARG A 123 -1.15 16.70 -17.92
CA ARG A 123 -2.23 17.55 -18.42
C ARG A 123 -1.91 19.03 -18.22
N GLN A 124 -1.46 19.43 -17.03
CA GLN A 124 -1.04 20.82 -16.79
C GLN A 124 0.08 21.24 -17.74
N TYR A 125 1.06 20.38 -17.99
CA TYR A 125 2.13 20.64 -18.96
C TYR A 125 1.59 20.83 -20.38
N CYS A 126 0.62 20.04 -20.82
CA CYS A 126 0.07 20.12 -22.18
C CYS A 126 -0.93 21.27 -22.37
N ASP A 127 -1.70 21.60 -21.33
CA ASP A 127 -2.75 22.63 -21.37
C ASP A 127 -2.17 24.04 -21.24
N ASN A 128 -0.91 24.17 -20.82
CA ASN A 128 -0.22 25.44 -20.63
C ASN A 128 0.98 25.53 -21.57
N ASP A 129 1.37 26.77 -21.85
CA ASP A 129 2.56 27.09 -22.64
C ASP A 129 3.81 27.01 -21.76
N TYR A 130 4.18 25.79 -21.34
CA TYR A 130 5.41 25.52 -20.58
C TYR A 130 6.42 24.77 -21.45
N ASP A 131 7.70 25.15 -21.34
CA ASP A 131 8.79 24.43 -21.99
C ASP A 131 9.26 23.24 -21.16
N SER A 132 9.09 23.31 -19.84
CA SER A 132 9.37 22.22 -18.89
C SER A 132 8.53 22.39 -17.62
N LEU A 133 8.43 21.34 -16.81
CA LEU A 133 7.70 21.35 -15.54
C LEU A 133 8.42 20.51 -14.49
N LEU A 134 8.46 20.99 -13.24
CA LEU A 134 8.90 20.21 -12.08
C LEU A 134 7.80 20.08 -11.02
N THR A 135 7.95 19.08 -10.16
CA THR A 135 7.14 18.94 -8.96
C THR A 135 7.73 19.72 -7.78
N CYS A 136 6.86 20.42 -7.05
CA CYS A 136 7.21 21.08 -5.80
C CYS A 136 6.20 20.76 -4.71
N VAL A 137 6.59 20.97 -3.46
CA VAL A 137 5.70 21.01 -2.30
C VAL A 137 5.75 22.38 -1.66
N ARG A 138 4.59 22.91 -1.26
CA ARG A 138 4.52 24.18 -0.54
C ARG A 138 4.88 24.02 0.93
N ASN A 139 5.98 24.64 1.30
CA ASN A 139 6.56 24.62 2.63
C ASN A 139 6.34 25.96 3.35
N TYR A 140 6.01 25.90 4.65
CA TYR A 140 5.78 27.06 5.51
C TYR A 140 6.93 27.30 6.52
N ARG A 141 8.09 26.65 6.32
CA ARG A 141 9.29 26.90 7.13
C ARG A 141 9.87 28.29 6.89
N PHE A 142 10.55 28.79 7.91
CA PHE A 142 11.28 30.03 7.88
C PHE A 142 12.75 29.73 7.62
N PHE A 143 13.27 30.25 6.50
CA PHE A 143 14.66 30.03 6.10
C PHE A 143 15.49 31.26 6.43
N TRP A 144 16.76 31.02 6.74
CA TRP A 144 17.78 32.03 6.99
C TRP A 144 18.92 31.82 5.99
N ASN A 145 19.57 32.91 5.59
CA ASN A 145 20.81 32.87 4.82
C ASN A 145 21.98 32.54 5.75
N GLU A 146 23.11 32.09 5.19
CA GLU A 146 24.32 31.77 5.95
C GLU A 146 24.92 32.97 6.70
N ASP A 147 24.65 34.19 6.21
CA ASP A 147 25.05 35.44 6.85
C ASP A 147 24.17 35.84 8.06
N GLY A 148 23.20 35.00 8.42
CA GLY A 148 22.30 35.25 9.54
C GLY A 148 21.17 36.23 9.24
N THR A 149 20.87 36.53 7.97
CA THR A 149 19.68 37.31 7.58
C THR A 149 18.47 36.42 7.27
N SER A 150 17.25 36.89 7.56
CA SER A 150 16.04 36.11 7.28
C SER A 150 15.74 36.10 5.76
N LYS A 151 15.56 34.91 5.19
CA LYS A 151 15.49 34.72 3.72
C LYS A 151 14.09 34.93 3.16
N ASN A 152 13.06 34.45 3.85
CA ASN A 152 11.70 34.37 3.31
C ASN A 152 10.61 34.99 4.19
N TYR A 153 11.01 35.67 5.27
CA TYR A 153 10.11 36.34 6.20
C TYR A 153 10.82 37.48 6.92
N ASP A 154 10.07 38.36 7.56
CA ASP A 154 10.60 39.35 8.51
C ASP A 154 10.64 38.73 9.91
N TYR A 155 11.84 38.55 10.47
CA TYR A 155 11.99 37.97 11.80
C TYR A 155 11.48 38.88 12.92
N LYS A 156 11.44 40.20 12.70
CA LYS A 156 10.88 41.17 13.67
C LYS A 156 9.36 41.13 13.70
N ASN A 157 8.73 40.75 12.59
CA ASN A 157 7.28 40.61 12.45
C ASN A 157 6.93 39.20 11.96
N ARG A 158 7.32 38.18 12.73
CA ARG A 158 7.17 36.77 12.33
C ARG A 158 5.70 36.43 12.06
N PRO A 159 5.32 36.07 10.80
CA PRO A 159 3.93 35.80 10.47
C PRO A 159 3.47 34.47 11.07
N ARG A 160 2.16 34.34 11.31
CA ARG A 160 1.55 33.05 11.62
C ARG A 160 1.42 32.22 10.35
N ARG A 161 1.27 30.90 10.46
CA ARG A 161 1.21 29.99 9.31
C ARG A 161 0.11 30.38 8.32
N GLN A 162 -1.06 30.76 8.82
CA GLN A 162 -2.20 31.18 7.99
C GLN A 162 -1.98 32.51 7.23
N ASP A 163 -1.04 33.34 7.71
CA ASP A 163 -0.73 34.65 7.15
C ASP A 163 0.52 34.59 6.25
N PHE A 164 1.14 33.40 6.11
CA PHE A 164 2.36 33.18 5.34
C PHE A 164 2.07 32.33 4.10
N LYS A 165 2.36 32.88 2.90
CA LYS A 165 2.13 32.19 1.62
C LYS A 165 2.99 30.93 1.42
N GLY A 166 4.04 30.77 2.23
CA GLY A 166 5.02 29.69 2.09
C GLY A 166 5.97 29.89 0.91
N GLN A 167 6.86 28.93 0.73
CA GLN A 167 7.73 28.80 -0.43
C GLN A 167 7.57 27.43 -1.07
N LEU A 168 7.76 27.36 -2.38
CA LEU A 168 7.78 26.09 -3.10
C LEU A 168 9.17 25.48 -2.98
N MET A 169 9.20 24.25 -2.51
CA MET A 169 10.40 23.43 -2.40
C MET A 169 10.29 22.30 -3.42
N GLU A 170 11.28 22.17 -4.29
CA GLU A 170 11.41 20.99 -5.14
C GLU A 170 11.46 19.72 -4.28
N ASN A 171 10.73 18.69 -4.69
CA ASN A 171 10.62 17.43 -3.93
C ASN A 171 11.15 16.21 -4.71
N GLY A 172 11.83 16.43 -5.83
CA GLY A 172 12.50 15.40 -6.61
C GLY A 172 11.60 14.26 -7.10
N ALA A 173 10.29 14.45 -7.20
CA ALA A 173 9.40 13.36 -7.63
C ALA A 173 9.52 13.10 -9.13
N PHE A 174 9.28 14.13 -9.95
CA PHE A 174 9.47 14.05 -11.40
C PHE A 174 9.56 15.41 -12.10
N TYR A 175 10.05 15.36 -13.35
CA TYR A 175 10.25 16.50 -14.24
C TYR A 175 9.74 16.14 -15.62
N ILE A 176 9.10 17.09 -16.31
CA ILE A 176 8.54 16.91 -17.65
C ILE A 176 9.19 17.92 -18.59
N ASN A 177 9.64 17.45 -19.74
CA ASN A 177 10.19 18.29 -20.81
C ASN A 177 9.97 17.60 -22.17
N THR A 178 10.25 18.28 -23.28
CA THR A 178 10.37 17.60 -24.58
C THR A 178 11.78 17.08 -24.80
N VAL A 179 11.92 16.03 -25.60
CA VAL A 179 13.22 15.51 -26.01
C VAL A 179 14.08 16.59 -26.68
N GLY A 180 13.50 17.39 -27.56
CA GLY A 180 14.20 18.48 -28.26
C GLY A 180 14.78 19.51 -27.29
N ASN A 181 13.96 19.96 -26.33
CA ASN A 181 14.39 20.92 -25.31
C ASN A 181 15.50 20.38 -24.40
N ILE A 182 15.45 19.10 -24.03
CA ILE A 182 16.52 18.47 -23.24
C ILE A 182 17.83 18.45 -24.05
N LEU A 183 17.77 18.08 -25.34
CA LEU A 183 18.95 18.04 -26.20
C LEU A 183 19.56 19.43 -26.41
N ASP A 184 18.73 20.46 -26.59
CA ASP A 184 19.22 21.82 -26.86
C ASP A 184 19.81 22.49 -25.61
N SER A 185 19.19 22.25 -24.44
CA SER A 185 19.61 22.86 -23.17
C SER A 185 20.64 22.03 -22.39
N GLY A 186 20.73 20.72 -22.67
CA GLY A 186 21.50 19.77 -21.88
C GLY A 186 20.97 19.57 -20.45
N ASN A 187 19.71 19.95 -20.17
CA ASN A 187 19.14 19.92 -18.81
C ASN A 187 17.71 19.36 -18.80
N ARG A 188 17.30 18.80 -17.65
CA ARG A 188 15.93 18.32 -17.43
C ARG A 188 14.90 19.47 -17.42
N LEU A 189 15.33 20.69 -17.07
CA LEU A 189 14.51 21.91 -17.07
C LEU A 189 15.08 22.93 -18.06
N SER A 190 14.18 23.62 -18.75
CA SER A 190 14.52 24.67 -19.70
C SER A 190 13.34 25.60 -19.96
N GLY A 191 13.64 26.78 -20.51
CA GLY A 191 12.64 27.75 -20.95
C GLY A 191 11.70 28.23 -19.84
N LYS A 192 10.40 28.32 -20.18
CA LYS A 192 9.32 28.68 -19.27
C LYS A 192 8.90 27.48 -18.42
N ILE A 193 9.42 27.45 -17.19
CA ILE A 193 9.25 26.36 -16.23
C ILE A 193 7.88 26.47 -15.52
N GLY A 194 7.06 25.43 -15.65
CA GLY A 194 5.84 25.22 -14.88
C GLY A 194 6.09 24.50 -13.56
N ILE A 195 5.20 24.68 -12.58
CA ILE A 195 5.26 23.99 -11.29
C ILE A 195 3.98 23.20 -11.07
N TYR A 196 4.12 21.91 -10.79
CA TYR A 196 3.05 21.07 -10.28
C TYR A 196 3.19 20.90 -8.77
N GLU A 197 2.26 21.48 -8.00
CA GLU A 197 2.29 21.42 -6.54
C GLU A 197 1.70 20.09 -6.04
N MET A 198 2.53 19.28 -5.38
CA MET A 198 2.15 18.04 -4.72
C MET A 198 1.80 18.26 -3.24
N PRO A 199 1.02 17.35 -2.61
CA PRO A 199 0.71 17.46 -1.19
C PRO A 199 1.92 17.38 -0.26
N ASP A 200 1.82 18.01 0.90
CA ASP A 200 2.90 18.12 1.91
C ASP A 200 3.58 16.78 2.26
N TYR A 201 2.82 15.68 2.34
CA TYR A 201 3.37 14.38 2.70
C TYR A 201 4.31 13.78 1.65
N THR A 202 4.42 14.35 0.45
CA THR A 202 5.34 13.91 -0.61
C THR A 202 6.62 14.73 -0.65
N ALA A 203 6.92 15.51 0.39
CA ALA A 203 8.07 16.42 0.44
C ALA A 203 9.42 15.72 0.56
N SER A 204 9.44 14.51 1.12
CA SER A 204 10.68 13.79 1.44
C SER A 204 10.95 12.67 0.45
N GLU A 205 12.24 12.48 0.16
CA GLU A 205 12.80 11.39 -0.62
C GLU A 205 13.45 10.35 0.30
N ILE A 206 13.69 9.13 -0.19
CA ILE A 206 14.49 8.13 0.51
C ILE A 206 15.96 8.30 0.15
N ASP A 207 16.75 8.87 1.05
CA ASP A 207 18.20 8.96 0.93
C ASP A 207 18.94 8.24 2.05
N GLU A 208 18.39 8.29 3.26
CA GLU A 208 18.95 7.68 4.46
C GLU A 208 18.03 6.59 5.05
N PRO A 209 18.56 5.69 5.90
CA PRO A 209 17.75 4.63 6.51
C PRO A 209 16.52 5.11 7.29
N ASP A 210 16.61 6.28 7.95
CA ASP A 210 15.51 6.84 8.74
C ASP A 210 14.34 7.32 7.86
N ASP A 211 14.63 7.76 6.63
CA ASP A 211 13.60 8.14 5.65
C ASP A 211 12.70 6.94 5.34
N TRP A 212 13.24 5.72 5.39
CA TRP A 212 12.48 4.49 5.16
C TRP A 212 11.31 4.36 6.14
N ILE A 213 11.60 4.51 7.43
CA ILE A 213 10.62 4.33 8.50
C ILE A 213 9.54 5.41 8.38
N ILE A 214 9.95 6.65 8.15
CA ILE A 214 9.04 7.79 8.03
C ILE A 214 8.14 7.62 6.80
N LEU A 215 8.75 7.35 5.64
CA LEU A 215 8.03 7.26 4.38
C LEU A 215 7.15 6.01 4.31
N GLU A 216 7.51 4.88 4.93
CA GLU A 216 6.62 3.72 5.01
C GLU A 216 5.33 4.06 5.79
N ASN A 217 5.44 4.78 6.90
CA ASN A 217 4.26 5.21 7.65
C ASN A 217 3.39 6.19 6.84
N LEU A 218 4.01 7.12 6.10
CA LEU A 218 3.29 8.04 5.21
C LEU A 218 2.65 7.28 4.03
N MET A 219 3.34 6.29 3.47
CA MET A 219 2.85 5.43 2.40
C MET A 219 1.62 4.66 2.85
N GLN A 220 1.67 4.05 4.03
CA GLN A 220 0.53 3.41 4.67
C GLN A 220 -0.63 4.38 4.85
N LYS A 221 -0.37 5.57 5.40
CA LYS A 221 -1.40 6.56 5.72
C LYS A 221 -2.06 7.20 4.50
N TYR A 222 -1.31 7.49 3.44
CA TYR A 222 -1.80 8.33 2.35
C TYR A 222 -1.98 7.59 1.02
N VAL A 223 -1.18 6.56 0.76
CA VAL A 223 -1.20 5.84 -0.52
C VAL A 223 -1.94 4.51 -0.39
N LEU A 224 -1.58 3.68 0.59
CA LEU A 224 -2.11 2.33 0.76
C LEU A 224 -3.43 2.27 1.54
N SER A 225 -3.69 3.29 2.37
CA SER A 225 -4.98 3.46 3.09
C SER A 225 -6.20 3.67 2.19
N ARG A 226 -6.02 3.63 0.86
CA ARG A 226 -7.06 3.77 -0.15
C ARG A 226 -7.73 2.47 -0.57
N LEU A 227 -7.39 1.33 0.01
CA LEU A 227 -8.43 0.31 0.12
C LEU A 227 -9.51 0.92 1.00
N PRO A 228 -10.77 1.09 0.54
CA PRO A 228 -11.82 1.56 1.42
C PRO A 228 -11.73 0.71 2.67
N LYS A 229 -11.64 1.33 3.86
CA LYS A 229 -11.84 0.60 5.11
C LYS A 229 -13.11 -0.20 4.88
N LYS A 230 -12.99 -1.53 4.67
CA LYS A 230 -14.16 -2.38 4.55
C LYS A 230 -14.78 -2.24 5.92
N LYS A 231 -15.82 -1.41 6.02
CA LYS A 231 -16.41 -1.05 7.30
C LYS A 231 -17.07 -2.31 7.82
N ILE A 232 -16.33 -3.06 8.62
CA ILE A 232 -16.82 -4.32 9.16
C ILE A 232 -17.94 -3.97 10.12
N LYS A 233 -19.12 -4.49 9.84
CA LYS A 233 -20.32 -4.32 10.68
C LYS A 233 -20.69 -5.60 11.41
N LEU A 234 -20.22 -6.75 10.89
CA LEU A 234 -20.50 -8.07 11.42
C LEU A 234 -19.19 -8.89 11.49
N PHE A 235 -18.89 -9.40 12.66
CA PHE A 235 -17.82 -10.35 12.90
C PHE A 235 -18.41 -11.74 13.17
N LEU A 236 -17.96 -12.73 12.43
CA LEU A 236 -18.39 -14.11 12.54
C LEU A 236 -17.18 -15.02 12.78
N SER A 237 -17.35 -16.03 13.64
CA SER A 237 -16.29 -16.99 13.95
C SER A 237 -16.81 -18.41 13.83
N ASP A 238 -15.97 -19.31 13.32
CA ASP A 238 -16.10 -20.73 13.63
C ASP A 238 -15.75 -21.00 15.11
N VAL A 239 -16.06 -22.20 15.58
CA VAL A 239 -15.68 -22.66 16.92
C VAL A 239 -14.44 -23.52 16.87
N ASP A 240 -14.55 -24.68 16.23
CA ASP A 240 -13.49 -25.68 16.24
C ASP A 240 -12.33 -25.24 15.37
N GLY A 241 -11.11 -25.42 15.86
CA GLY A 241 -9.90 -24.94 15.20
C GLY A 241 -9.73 -23.41 15.19
N VAL A 242 -10.66 -22.65 15.77
CA VAL A 242 -10.60 -21.18 15.87
C VAL A 242 -10.68 -20.73 17.33
N LEU A 243 -11.87 -20.80 17.95
CA LEU A 243 -12.06 -20.48 19.37
C LEU A 243 -11.52 -21.59 20.29
N THR A 244 -11.37 -22.79 19.74
CA THR A 244 -10.76 -23.96 20.37
C THR A 244 -9.55 -24.40 19.53
N ASP A 245 -8.70 -25.23 20.10
CA ASP A 245 -7.51 -25.81 19.46
C ASP A 245 -7.83 -27.05 18.61
N ALA A 246 -9.09 -27.20 18.19
CA ALA A 246 -9.67 -28.41 17.58
C ALA A 246 -9.54 -29.68 18.44
N GLY A 247 -9.06 -29.58 19.68
CA GLY A 247 -8.97 -30.66 20.64
C GLY A 247 -10.30 -30.93 21.33
N MET A 248 -10.59 -32.21 21.55
CA MET A 248 -11.73 -32.70 22.33
C MET A 248 -11.23 -33.60 23.45
N TYR A 249 -11.66 -33.33 24.69
CA TYR A 249 -11.40 -34.23 25.81
C TYR A 249 -12.65 -35.08 26.07
N TYR A 250 -12.46 -36.39 26.17
CA TYR A 250 -13.51 -37.35 26.47
C TYR A 250 -13.26 -37.97 27.85
N SER A 251 -14.28 -38.04 28.69
CA SER A 251 -14.25 -38.83 29.93
C SER A 251 -14.55 -40.31 29.63
N GLU A 252 -14.24 -41.21 30.58
CA GLU A 252 -14.62 -42.63 30.47
C GLU A 252 -16.14 -42.85 30.39
N ASN A 253 -16.93 -41.88 30.85
CA ASN A 253 -18.40 -41.91 30.80
C ASN A 253 -18.99 -41.27 29.53
N GLY A 254 -18.13 -40.78 28.62
CA GLY A 254 -18.55 -40.11 27.39
C GLY A 254 -18.86 -38.62 27.52
N ASP A 255 -18.45 -37.97 28.61
CA ASP A 255 -18.55 -36.50 28.72
C ASP A 255 -17.56 -35.83 27.77
N GLU A 256 -18.00 -34.77 27.12
CA GLU A 256 -17.18 -33.99 26.19
C GLU A 256 -16.77 -32.64 26.81
N LEU A 257 -15.51 -32.27 26.66
CA LEU A 257 -14.99 -30.97 27.08
C LEU A 257 -14.18 -30.32 25.94
N LYS A 258 -14.32 -28.99 25.82
CA LYS A 258 -13.53 -28.14 24.91
C LYS A 258 -12.81 -27.06 25.72
N LYS A 259 -11.58 -26.74 25.31
CA LYS A 259 -10.81 -25.62 25.85
C LYS A 259 -11.05 -24.37 24.99
N PHE A 260 -11.45 -23.28 25.64
CA PHE A 260 -11.60 -21.96 25.00
C PHE A 260 -10.58 -20.97 25.54
N ASN A 261 -10.11 -20.05 24.70
CA ASN A 261 -9.22 -18.98 25.14
C ASN A 261 -9.99 -17.83 25.82
N THR A 262 -9.43 -17.24 26.88
CA THR A 262 -10.04 -16.10 27.57
C THR A 262 -9.79 -14.77 26.85
N HIS A 263 -8.66 -14.61 26.16
CA HIS A 263 -8.33 -13.40 25.40
C HIS A 263 -9.31 -13.15 24.25
N ASP A 264 -9.73 -14.23 23.58
CA ASP A 264 -10.76 -14.16 22.52
C ASP A 264 -12.06 -13.57 23.03
N GLY A 265 -12.42 -13.88 24.29
CA GLY A 265 -13.63 -13.31 24.91
C GLY A 265 -13.57 -11.79 25.07
N MET A 266 -12.38 -11.23 25.35
CA MET A 266 -12.19 -9.79 25.33
C MET A 266 -12.29 -9.23 23.90
N GLY A 267 -11.84 -9.99 22.89
CA GLY A 267 -11.99 -9.62 21.48
C GLY A 267 -13.46 -9.34 21.11
N PHE A 268 -14.37 -10.28 21.41
CA PHE A 268 -15.81 -10.06 21.17
C PHE A 268 -16.34 -8.82 21.90
N ARG A 269 -15.94 -8.59 23.14
CA ARG A 269 -16.35 -7.39 23.89
C ARG A 269 -15.90 -6.10 23.20
N LEU A 270 -14.63 -6.02 22.77
CA LEU A 270 -14.09 -4.85 22.09
C LEU A 270 -14.83 -4.54 20.78
N LEU A 271 -15.20 -5.56 20.01
CA LEU A 271 -16.00 -5.39 18.80
C LEU A 271 -17.36 -4.79 19.12
N LYS A 272 -18.04 -5.31 20.14
CA LYS A 272 -19.35 -4.81 20.57
C LYS A 272 -19.29 -3.37 21.06
N ASP A 273 -18.24 -2.99 21.80
CA ASP A 273 -18.02 -1.61 22.25
C ASP A 273 -17.86 -0.62 21.07
N ARG A 274 -17.53 -1.12 19.87
CA ARG A 274 -17.48 -0.36 18.61
C ARG A 274 -18.76 -0.49 17.76
N GLY A 275 -19.81 -1.12 18.28
CA GLY A 275 -21.07 -1.31 17.59
C GLY A 275 -21.04 -2.39 16.49
N ILE A 276 -20.03 -3.25 16.48
CA ILE A 276 -19.95 -4.39 15.55
C ILE A 276 -20.80 -5.54 16.11
N LYS A 277 -21.66 -6.09 15.26
CA LYS A 277 -22.44 -7.29 15.56
C LYS A 277 -21.53 -8.52 15.56
N THR A 278 -21.79 -9.46 16.44
CA THR A 278 -20.96 -10.65 16.64
C THR A 278 -21.76 -11.94 16.44
N GLY A 279 -21.15 -12.95 15.83
CA GLY A 279 -21.79 -14.23 15.61
C GLY A 279 -20.83 -15.41 15.68
N ILE A 280 -21.39 -16.58 16.00
CA ILE A 280 -20.72 -17.88 15.94
C ILE A 280 -21.50 -18.76 14.97
N ILE A 281 -20.80 -19.37 14.02
CA ILE A 281 -21.39 -20.30 13.05
C ILE A 281 -20.59 -21.61 13.09
N THR A 282 -21.21 -22.68 13.56
CA THR A 282 -20.58 -23.99 13.69
C THR A 282 -21.41 -25.12 13.07
N SER A 283 -20.74 -26.18 12.62
CA SER A 283 -21.37 -27.43 12.18
C SER A 283 -21.86 -28.29 13.33
N GLU A 284 -21.35 -28.07 14.54
CA GLU A 284 -21.80 -28.76 15.75
C GLU A 284 -23.09 -28.16 16.31
N ASN A 285 -23.80 -28.94 17.12
CA ASN A 285 -24.95 -28.47 17.88
C ASN A 285 -24.85 -29.01 19.30
N THR A 286 -24.21 -28.24 20.18
CA THR A 286 -23.88 -28.66 21.55
C THR A 286 -24.19 -27.58 22.58
N TYR A 287 -24.50 -28.00 23.80
CA TYR A 287 -24.71 -27.09 24.93
C TYR A 287 -23.43 -26.36 25.36
N ILE A 288 -22.25 -26.92 25.05
CA ILE A 288 -20.95 -26.31 25.36
C ILE A 288 -20.79 -25.00 24.59
N VAL A 289 -21.06 -25.05 23.27
CA VAL A 289 -21.00 -23.87 22.41
C VAL A 289 -22.08 -22.86 22.78
N GLU A 290 -23.31 -23.32 23.07
CA GLU A 290 -24.39 -22.44 23.50
C GLU A 290 -24.04 -21.65 24.77
N ARG A 291 -23.56 -22.34 25.82
CA ARG A 291 -23.14 -21.69 27.07
C ARG A 291 -22.00 -20.71 26.85
N ARG A 292 -21.06 -21.05 25.97
CA ARG A 292 -19.95 -20.14 25.64
C ARG A 292 -20.45 -18.89 24.92
N ALA A 293 -21.32 -19.04 23.93
CA ALA A 293 -21.91 -17.93 23.20
C ALA A 293 -22.72 -17.00 24.13
N GLN A 294 -23.48 -17.56 25.07
CA GLN A 294 -24.18 -16.80 26.11
C GLN A 294 -23.20 -16.02 27.00
N LYS A 295 -22.12 -16.67 27.48
CA LYS A 295 -21.08 -16.02 28.29
C LYS A 295 -20.39 -14.86 27.56
N LEU A 296 -20.18 -15.01 26.25
CA LEU A 296 -19.59 -13.98 25.40
C LEU A 296 -20.61 -12.91 24.96
N ASN A 297 -21.90 -13.11 25.26
CA ASN A 297 -23.00 -12.25 24.85
C ASN A 297 -23.02 -12.06 23.32
N ILE A 298 -22.91 -13.14 22.56
CA ILE A 298 -22.92 -13.13 21.08
C ILE A 298 -24.30 -12.75 20.55
N ASP A 299 -24.37 -11.93 19.49
CA ASP A 299 -25.65 -11.50 18.90
C ASP A 299 -26.34 -12.62 18.09
N TYR A 300 -25.56 -13.46 17.39
CA TYR A 300 -26.08 -14.58 16.57
C TYR A 300 -25.33 -15.88 16.84
N LEU A 301 -26.04 -16.89 17.34
CA LEU A 301 -25.52 -18.25 17.42
C LEU A 301 -26.21 -19.13 16.38
N CYS A 302 -25.44 -19.68 15.44
CA CYS A 302 -25.91 -20.59 14.41
C CYS A 302 -25.21 -21.95 14.54
N GLN A 303 -25.93 -22.93 15.08
CA GLN A 303 -25.44 -24.30 15.27
C GLN A 303 -26.00 -25.26 14.21
N GLY A 304 -25.35 -26.42 14.05
CA GLY A 304 -25.78 -27.48 13.13
C GLY A 304 -25.64 -27.13 11.65
N LYS A 305 -24.81 -26.14 11.30
CA LYS A 305 -24.65 -25.64 9.92
C LYS A 305 -23.61 -26.49 9.16
N ARG A 306 -24.06 -27.60 8.57
CA ARG A 306 -23.26 -28.49 7.70
C ARG A 306 -23.43 -28.14 6.22
N GLU A 307 -22.55 -28.66 5.36
CA GLU A 307 -22.68 -28.64 3.88
C GLU A 307 -23.11 -27.29 3.28
N GLY A 308 -22.24 -26.28 3.30
CA GLY A 308 -22.55 -24.93 2.79
C GLY A 308 -23.47 -24.11 3.69
N GLY A 309 -24.02 -24.71 4.75
CA GLY A 309 -24.90 -24.04 5.72
C GLY A 309 -24.25 -22.86 6.46
N LYS A 310 -22.91 -22.78 6.51
CA LYS A 310 -22.21 -21.64 7.12
C LYS A 310 -22.39 -20.35 6.31
N LEU A 311 -22.21 -20.41 4.99
CA LEU A 311 -22.45 -19.26 4.10
C LEU A 311 -23.93 -18.84 4.11
N ALA A 312 -24.85 -19.82 4.08
CA ALA A 312 -26.28 -19.54 4.16
C ALA A 312 -26.65 -18.80 5.45
N ALA A 313 -26.11 -19.23 6.61
CA ALA A 313 -26.32 -18.56 7.89
C ALA A 313 -25.78 -17.11 7.88
N ALA A 314 -24.60 -16.88 7.32
CA ALA A 314 -24.07 -15.52 7.19
C ALA A 314 -24.95 -14.62 6.30
N LEU A 315 -25.47 -15.17 5.19
CA LEU A 315 -26.42 -14.46 4.31
C LEU A 315 -27.74 -14.13 5.02
N GLU A 316 -28.27 -15.05 5.84
CA GLU A 316 -29.47 -14.81 6.64
C GLU A 316 -29.26 -13.65 7.64
N ILE A 317 -28.13 -13.63 8.33
CA ILE A 317 -27.78 -12.54 9.27
C ILE A 317 -27.63 -11.22 8.49
N CYS A 318 -26.91 -11.24 7.36
CA CYS A 318 -26.73 -10.07 6.51
C CYS A 318 -28.07 -9.49 6.04
N LYS A 319 -29.00 -10.35 5.60
CA LYS A 319 -30.34 -9.95 5.18
C LYS A 319 -31.13 -9.33 6.33
N LYS A 320 -31.03 -9.88 7.54
CA LYS A 320 -31.72 -9.37 8.73
C LYS A 320 -31.22 -7.98 9.13
N GLU A 321 -29.91 -7.75 9.05
CA GLU A 321 -29.28 -6.50 9.48
C GLU A 321 -29.14 -5.45 8.35
N GLY A 322 -29.44 -5.82 7.11
CA GLY A 322 -29.20 -4.96 5.95
C GLY A 322 -27.72 -4.77 5.63
N PHE A 323 -26.89 -5.79 5.89
CA PHE A 323 -25.47 -5.81 5.56
C PHE A 323 -25.22 -6.59 4.27
N SER A 324 -24.10 -6.29 3.61
CA SER A 324 -23.56 -7.09 2.52
C SER A 324 -22.40 -7.98 3.01
N LEU A 325 -22.11 -9.08 2.33
CA LEU A 325 -20.99 -9.97 2.71
C LEU A 325 -19.63 -9.24 2.71
N SER A 326 -19.48 -8.16 1.93
CA SER A 326 -18.27 -7.33 1.92
C SER A 326 -18.05 -6.54 3.21
N GLU A 327 -19.06 -6.45 4.08
CA GLU A 327 -19.02 -5.81 5.41
C GLU A 327 -18.87 -6.84 6.54
N VAL A 328 -18.62 -8.11 6.19
CA VAL A 328 -18.45 -9.22 7.12
C VAL A 328 -16.98 -9.59 7.24
N ALA A 329 -16.52 -9.75 8.48
CA ALA A 329 -15.28 -10.44 8.80
C ALA A 329 -15.61 -11.86 9.26
N TYR A 330 -14.92 -12.86 8.72
CA TYR A 330 -15.09 -14.26 9.11
C TYR A 330 -13.74 -14.93 9.34
N ILE A 331 -13.64 -15.72 10.41
CA ILE A 331 -12.48 -16.54 10.72
C ILE A 331 -12.86 -18.02 10.80
N GLY A 332 -12.12 -18.86 10.07
CA GLY A 332 -12.30 -20.32 9.96
C GLY A 332 -11.01 -21.02 9.56
N ASP A 333 -10.93 -22.33 9.77
CA ASP A 333 -9.70 -23.12 9.63
C ASP A 333 -9.80 -24.33 8.68
N ASP A 334 -11.00 -24.88 8.49
CA ASP A 334 -11.26 -26.12 7.74
C ASP A 334 -12.07 -25.92 6.43
N ILE A 335 -12.14 -26.95 5.59
CA ILE A 335 -12.82 -27.04 4.29
C ILE A 335 -14.29 -26.63 4.38
N ASN A 336 -14.96 -26.93 5.49
CA ASN A 336 -16.36 -26.53 5.69
C ASN A 336 -16.55 -24.99 5.76
N CYS A 337 -15.47 -24.23 5.93
CA CYS A 337 -15.44 -22.77 5.90
C CYS A 337 -15.06 -22.19 4.53
N PHE A 338 -14.70 -23.03 3.55
CA PHE A 338 -14.15 -22.56 2.27
C PHE A 338 -15.09 -21.58 1.55
N ASP A 339 -16.37 -21.90 1.44
CA ASP A 339 -17.33 -21.08 0.70
C ASP A 339 -17.58 -19.72 1.36
N ILE A 340 -17.68 -19.68 2.69
CA ILE A 340 -17.87 -18.42 3.43
C ILE A 340 -16.60 -17.58 3.41
N LEU A 341 -15.42 -18.18 3.63
CA LEU A 341 -14.13 -17.47 3.55
C LEU A 341 -13.87 -16.92 2.15
N SER A 342 -14.31 -17.61 1.10
CA SER A 342 -14.18 -17.12 -0.28
C SER A 342 -15.16 -15.99 -0.62
N SER A 343 -16.16 -15.72 0.23
CA SER A 343 -17.26 -14.80 -0.07
C SER A 343 -17.27 -13.52 0.77
N VAL A 344 -16.70 -13.53 1.97
CA VAL A 344 -16.76 -12.40 2.90
C VAL A 344 -15.77 -11.28 2.55
N GLY A 345 -16.02 -10.09 3.10
CA GLY A 345 -15.18 -8.92 2.93
C GLY A 345 -13.79 -9.05 3.56
N LEU A 346 -13.71 -9.68 4.73
CA LEU A 346 -12.44 -9.86 5.43
C LEU A 346 -12.32 -11.31 5.94
N PRO A 347 -11.78 -12.22 5.12
CA PRO A 347 -11.53 -13.59 5.52
C PRO A 347 -10.20 -13.73 6.25
N ALA A 348 -10.17 -14.51 7.32
CA ALA A 348 -8.96 -14.85 8.05
C ALA A 348 -8.94 -16.33 8.47
N CYS A 349 -7.74 -16.86 8.70
CA CYS A 349 -7.56 -18.20 9.25
C CYS A 349 -6.39 -18.27 10.24
N PRO A 350 -6.44 -19.22 11.20
CA PRO A 350 -5.32 -19.50 12.08
C PRO A 350 -4.07 -20.02 11.37
N ALA A 351 -2.92 -19.93 12.05
CA ALA A 351 -1.62 -20.37 11.54
C ALA A 351 -1.57 -21.88 11.22
N ASP A 352 -2.42 -22.68 11.86
CA ASP A 352 -2.54 -24.13 11.70
C ASP A 352 -3.74 -24.55 10.83
N ALA A 353 -4.44 -23.61 10.20
CA ALA A 353 -5.48 -23.91 9.22
C ALA A 353 -4.97 -24.75 8.05
N LEU A 354 -5.89 -25.48 7.39
CA LEU A 354 -5.57 -26.33 6.25
C LEU A 354 -4.99 -25.52 5.09
N GLY A 355 -4.06 -26.12 4.33
CA GLY A 355 -3.43 -25.45 3.19
C GLY A 355 -4.43 -24.93 2.16
N LYS A 356 -5.53 -25.65 1.93
CA LYS A 356 -6.62 -25.21 1.04
C LYS A 356 -7.26 -23.89 1.50
N ILE A 357 -7.37 -23.68 2.81
CA ILE A 357 -7.91 -22.46 3.40
C ILE A 357 -6.90 -21.32 3.29
N LYS A 358 -5.63 -21.56 3.65
CA LYS A 358 -4.55 -20.56 3.53
C LYS A 358 -4.34 -20.05 2.11
N ASN A 359 -4.72 -20.84 1.10
CA ASN A 359 -4.60 -20.50 -0.31
C ASN A 359 -5.84 -19.75 -0.88
N ILE A 360 -6.85 -19.43 -0.06
CA ILE A 360 -7.99 -18.62 -0.51
C ILE A 360 -7.49 -17.21 -0.86
N PRO A 361 -7.79 -16.67 -2.06
CA PRO A 361 -7.35 -15.33 -2.45
C PRO A 361 -7.80 -14.25 -1.45
N GLY A 362 -6.84 -13.49 -0.91
CA GLY A 362 -7.13 -12.40 0.03
C GLY A 362 -7.38 -12.84 1.47
N ILE A 363 -7.21 -14.12 1.81
CA ILE A 363 -7.28 -14.58 3.20
C ILE A 363 -6.11 -14.07 4.02
N MET A 364 -6.41 -13.65 5.24
CA MET A 364 -5.40 -13.30 6.23
C MET A 364 -4.97 -14.53 7.02
N CYS A 365 -3.73 -14.97 6.81
CA CYS A 365 -3.09 -15.98 7.65
C CYS A 365 -2.55 -15.31 8.92
N LEU A 366 -3.17 -15.61 10.05
CA LEU A 366 -2.80 -15.08 11.37
C LEU A 366 -1.59 -15.83 11.93
N LYS A 367 -0.93 -15.24 12.94
CA LYS A 367 0.25 -15.84 13.57
C LYS A 367 -0.12 -16.86 14.64
N SER A 368 -1.21 -16.63 15.37
CA SER A 368 -1.71 -17.54 16.38
C SER A 368 -2.44 -18.74 15.79
N LYS A 369 -2.39 -19.85 16.52
CA LYS A 369 -3.12 -21.09 16.23
C LYS A 369 -4.55 -21.06 16.79
N GLY A 370 -5.38 -21.99 16.33
CA GLY A 370 -6.70 -22.24 16.93
C GLY A 370 -6.61 -22.39 18.46
N GLY A 371 -7.51 -21.74 19.20
CA GLY A 371 -7.56 -21.81 20.67
C GLY A 371 -6.44 -21.05 21.40
N ASP A 372 -5.53 -20.38 20.68
CA ASP A 372 -4.39 -19.64 21.22
C ASP A 372 -4.52 -18.12 21.05
N GLY A 373 -5.75 -17.61 21.17
CA GLY A 373 -6.02 -16.17 21.09
C GLY A 373 -6.09 -15.61 19.66
N VAL A 374 -6.26 -16.48 18.66
CA VAL A 374 -6.30 -16.09 17.25
C VAL A 374 -7.46 -15.16 16.90
N VAL A 375 -8.61 -15.32 17.57
CA VAL A 375 -9.73 -14.39 17.41
C VAL A 375 -9.36 -13.03 17.99
N ARG A 376 -8.65 -12.97 19.12
CA ARG A 376 -8.14 -11.71 19.67
C ARG A 376 -7.18 -11.01 18.71
N GLU A 377 -6.22 -11.73 18.14
CA GLU A 377 -5.28 -11.20 17.13
C GLU A 377 -6.05 -10.59 15.95
N PHE A 378 -7.04 -11.32 15.43
CA PHE A 378 -7.83 -10.83 14.30
C PHE A 378 -8.69 -9.61 14.65
N VAL A 379 -9.27 -9.59 15.85
CA VAL A 379 -10.03 -8.45 16.34
C VAL A 379 -9.16 -7.20 16.43
N GLU A 380 -7.93 -7.30 16.95
CA GLU A 380 -7.02 -6.14 17.00
C GLU A 380 -6.75 -5.57 15.61
N TYR A 381 -6.51 -6.45 14.63
CA TYR A 381 -6.41 -6.03 13.23
C TYR A 381 -7.66 -5.26 12.76
N ILE A 382 -8.86 -5.80 13.01
CA ILE A 382 -10.12 -5.16 12.61
C ILE A 382 -10.25 -3.78 13.26
N LEU A 383 -9.98 -3.67 14.57
CA LEU A 383 -10.09 -2.42 15.33
C LEU A 383 -9.12 -1.33 14.87
N GLU A 384 -7.93 -1.71 14.42
CA GLU A 384 -6.89 -0.78 13.94
C GLU A 384 -7.06 -0.38 12.47
N ARG A 385 -7.49 -1.32 11.63
CA ARG A 385 -7.39 -1.19 10.17
C ARG A 385 -8.74 -1.08 9.46
N CYS A 386 -9.84 -1.54 10.06
CA CYS A 386 -11.13 -1.67 9.38
C CYS A 386 -12.25 -0.79 9.94
N ILE A 387 -12.08 -0.24 11.15
CA ILE A 387 -13.06 0.63 11.82
C ILE A 387 -12.67 2.10 11.72
#